data_AF-A0A7S3Q0K7-F1
#
_entry.id   AF-A0A7S3Q0K7-F1
#
_cell.length_a   1.000
_cell.length_b   1.000
_cell.length_c   1.000
_cell.angle_alpha   90.00
_cell.angle_beta   90.00
_cell.angle_gamma   90.00
#
_symmetry.space_group_name_H-M   'P 1'
#
loop_
_entity.id
_entity.type
_entity.pdbx_description
1 polymer ?
#
loop_
_entity_poly.entity_id
_entity_poly.type
_entity_poly.pdbx_seq_one_letter_code
_entity_poly.pdbx_strand_id
1 'polypeptide(L)'
;MPFTIETNSSRYSCSDASSYDNTTDSTEQQPPLFRLVKRSKWGKLRFALQNIDSTICPEHFMDETGLTLLGVALGFHAPLDIIKNIIQSDRSQVEEVDMFGANSLHLACLNGSSPSSVDFILKEFKNLESAKDRDGRVPLHHAVECICRDEIDFAEGMKVVQLLCNANPILIHACDFNNNSPSDLVYEAMFKAAPKRGDCQARNLKNLSRTLRKMSVAVYKQKKSIWESKHERYDNCMRNFIAGDKMEEEDKTQQTDPSTDISTSVTSC
;
A
#
# COMPACT_ATOMS: atom_id res chain seq x y z
N MET A 1 13.76 34.30 28.14
CA MET A 1 14.38 34.06 26.83
C MET A 1 13.38 33.34 25.94
N PRO A 2 12.83 33.97 24.90
CA PRO A 2 12.07 33.29 23.87
C PRO A 2 12.88 33.26 22.56
N PHE A 3 13.09 32.06 22.01
CA PHE A 3 13.67 31.86 20.69
C PHE A 3 12.57 32.07 19.63
N THR A 4 12.70 33.15 18.87
CA THR A 4 12.01 33.41 17.61
C THR A 4 12.62 32.53 16.50
N ILE A 5 11.81 31.70 15.85
CA ILE A 5 12.17 31.10 14.55
C ILE A 5 11.33 31.83 13.51
N GLU A 6 12.02 32.62 12.70
CA GLU A 6 11.45 33.32 11.55
C GLU A 6 11.01 32.30 10.49
N THR A 7 9.72 32.35 10.15
CA THR A 7 9.15 31.64 9.01
C THR A 7 9.47 32.41 7.74
N ASN A 8 10.44 31.95 6.94
CA ASN A 8 10.62 32.49 5.60
C ASN A 8 9.74 31.71 4.60
N SER A 9 8.63 32.35 4.24
CA SER A 9 7.74 31.96 3.17
C SER A 9 8.42 32.26 1.83
N SER A 10 8.79 31.24 1.08
CA SER A 10 9.01 31.37 -0.36
C SER A 10 8.03 30.46 -1.10
N ARG A 11 6.99 31.10 -1.63
CA ARG A 11 6.09 30.56 -2.64
C ARG A 11 6.93 30.06 -3.82
N TYR A 12 6.87 28.78 -4.13
CA TYR A 12 7.18 28.30 -5.47
C TYR A 12 5.89 27.80 -6.09
N SER A 13 5.33 28.67 -6.91
CA SER A 13 4.29 28.39 -7.89
C SER A 13 4.85 27.41 -8.93
N CYS A 14 4.29 26.21 -9.00
CA CYS A 14 4.62 25.24 -10.02
C CYS A 14 3.72 25.49 -11.24
N SER A 15 4.25 26.23 -12.21
CA SER A 15 3.71 26.33 -13.56
C SER A 15 4.81 25.89 -14.53
N ASP A 16 4.40 25.09 -15.51
CA ASP A 16 5.13 24.64 -16.69
C ASP A 16 5.98 23.36 -16.55
N ALA A 17 5.27 22.23 -16.64
CA ALA A 17 5.83 20.98 -17.15
C ALA A 17 5.90 21.04 -18.69
N SER A 18 6.99 21.59 -19.23
CA SER A 18 7.40 21.33 -20.61
C SER A 18 8.88 21.68 -20.81
N SER A 19 9.62 20.79 -21.47
CA SER A 19 11.05 20.83 -21.82
C SER A 19 12.02 20.18 -20.81
N TYR A 20 11.98 18.86 -20.71
CA TYR A 20 13.21 18.10 -20.47
C TYR A 20 13.81 17.78 -21.84
N ASP A 21 14.57 18.72 -22.38
CA ASP A 21 15.54 18.42 -23.43
C ASP A 21 16.81 19.24 -23.18
N ASN A 22 17.95 18.56 -23.27
CA ASN A 22 19.33 18.98 -22.96
C ASN A 22 19.82 18.88 -21.49
N THR A 23 20.41 17.73 -21.16
CA THR A 23 21.69 17.69 -20.42
C THR A 23 22.51 16.50 -20.90
N THR A 24 23.56 16.83 -21.65
CA THR A 24 24.88 16.19 -21.76
C THR A 24 25.07 14.79 -21.17
N ASP A 25 25.51 13.88 -22.05
CA ASP A 25 26.08 12.55 -21.81
C ASP A 25 26.93 12.44 -20.53
N SER A 26 26.28 12.10 -19.42
CA SER A 26 26.89 11.76 -18.11
C SER A 26 27.24 10.27 -18.00
N THR A 27 27.33 9.55 -19.12
CA THR A 27 27.33 8.07 -19.10
C THR A 27 28.62 7.42 -18.60
N GLU A 28 29.67 8.17 -18.26
CA GLU A 28 30.97 7.62 -17.83
C GLU A 28 31.09 7.32 -16.34
N GLN A 29 30.29 7.94 -15.46
CA GLN A 29 30.42 7.77 -14.00
C GLN A 29 29.47 6.72 -13.39
N GLN A 30 28.48 6.23 -14.16
CA GLN A 30 27.54 5.24 -13.65
C GLN A 30 28.17 3.84 -13.56
N PRO A 31 27.90 3.11 -12.48
CA PRO A 31 28.38 1.75 -12.37
C PRO A 31 27.85 0.84 -13.51
N PRO A 32 28.64 -0.15 -13.97
CA PRO A 32 28.43 -0.80 -15.26
C PRO A 32 27.08 -1.50 -15.41
N LEU A 33 26.50 -2.02 -14.32
CA LEU A 33 25.22 -2.75 -14.34
C LEU A 33 24.01 -1.84 -14.59
N PHE A 34 23.99 -0.63 -14.03
CA PHE A 34 22.89 0.33 -14.27
C PHE A 34 22.78 0.71 -15.74
N ARG A 35 23.93 0.90 -16.41
CA ARG A 35 23.98 1.21 -17.85
C ARG A 35 23.39 0.08 -18.69
N LEU A 36 23.51 -1.17 -18.26
CA LEU A 36 22.90 -2.32 -18.94
C LEU A 36 21.38 -2.33 -18.77
N VAL A 37 20.88 -1.98 -17.58
CA VAL A 37 19.44 -1.89 -17.30
C VAL A 37 18.80 -0.75 -18.11
N LYS A 38 19.36 0.46 -18.06
CA LYS A 38 18.84 1.64 -18.80
C LYS A 38 18.82 1.42 -20.32
N ARG A 39 19.70 0.57 -20.84
CA ARG A 39 19.76 0.18 -22.27
C ARG A 39 19.05 -1.15 -22.56
N SER A 40 18.33 -1.70 -21.58
CA SER A 40 17.57 -2.96 -21.65
C SER A 40 18.40 -4.14 -22.18
N LYS A 41 19.70 -4.19 -21.86
CA LYS A 41 20.63 -5.25 -22.28
C LYS A 41 20.58 -6.44 -21.31
N TRP A 42 19.39 -7.05 -21.19
CA TRP A 42 19.09 -8.10 -20.22
C TRP A 42 20.00 -9.33 -20.33
N GLY A 43 20.38 -9.76 -21.54
CA GLY A 43 21.29 -10.90 -21.73
C GLY A 43 22.68 -10.66 -21.14
N LYS A 44 23.23 -9.45 -21.34
CA LYS A 44 24.52 -9.05 -20.76
C LYS A 44 24.42 -8.90 -19.24
N LEU A 45 23.32 -8.32 -18.76
CA LEU A 45 23.06 -8.18 -17.33
C LEU A 45 22.96 -9.55 -16.66
N ARG A 46 22.29 -10.51 -17.30
CA ARG A 46 22.15 -11.88 -16.81
C ARG A 46 23.50 -12.57 -16.66
N PHE A 47 24.37 -12.45 -17.66
CA PHE A 47 25.73 -12.95 -17.59
C PHE A 47 26.54 -12.25 -16.50
N ALA A 48 26.39 -10.93 -16.36
CA ALA A 48 27.08 -10.16 -15.33
C ALA A 48 26.65 -10.60 -13.92
N LEU A 49 25.34 -10.71 -13.65
CA LEU A 49 24.77 -11.15 -12.37
C LEU A 49 25.21 -12.56 -11.97
N GLN A 50 25.36 -13.48 -12.93
CA GLN A 50 25.82 -14.86 -12.67
C GLN A 50 27.30 -14.95 -12.27
N ASN A 51 28.11 -13.96 -12.64
CA ASN A 51 29.56 -13.93 -12.39
C ASN A 51 29.94 -12.84 -11.38
N ILE A 52 28.98 -12.31 -10.61
CA ILE A 52 29.29 -11.40 -9.50
C ILE A 52 29.99 -12.23 -8.44
N ASP A 53 31.30 -12.10 -8.37
CA ASP A 53 32.06 -12.60 -7.24
C ASP A 53 31.58 -11.85 -6.00
N SER A 54 31.17 -12.60 -4.96
CA SER A 54 30.69 -12.09 -3.66
C SER A 54 31.62 -11.09 -2.97
N THR A 55 32.85 -10.96 -3.48
CA THR A 55 33.89 -10.02 -3.05
C THR A 55 33.82 -8.64 -3.72
N ILE A 56 32.99 -8.44 -4.75
CA ILE A 56 32.75 -7.17 -5.45
C ILE A 56 31.33 -6.65 -5.16
N CYS A 57 30.84 -6.86 -3.93
CA CYS A 57 29.61 -6.22 -3.44
C CYS A 57 30.00 -4.96 -2.66
N PRO A 58 30.26 -3.80 -3.30
CA PRO A 58 30.32 -2.56 -2.55
C PRO A 58 28.93 -2.33 -1.97
N GLU A 59 28.88 -2.17 -0.65
CA GLU A 59 27.69 -2.38 0.18
C GLU A 59 26.43 -1.59 -0.21
N HIS A 60 26.46 -0.59 -1.10
CA HIS A 60 25.25 0.10 -1.56
C HIS A 60 25.42 0.57 -3.00
N PHE A 61 25.11 -0.30 -3.97
CA PHE A 61 25.14 0.05 -5.39
C PHE A 61 23.88 0.85 -5.74
N MET A 62 23.90 2.14 -5.41
CA MET A 62 22.89 3.12 -5.82
C MET A 62 23.39 3.90 -7.04
N ASP A 63 22.47 4.37 -7.88
CA ASP A 63 22.82 5.33 -8.93
C ASP A 63 22.92 6.76 -8.38
N GLU A 64 23.19 7.74 -9.25
CA GLU A 64 23.33 9.16 -8.88
C GLU A 64 22.09 9.77 -8.22
N THR A 65 20.93 9.13 -8.34
CA THR A 65 19.66 9.55 -7.74
C THR A 65 19.32 8.78 -6.45
N GLY A 66 20.19 7.87 -6.03
CA GLY A 66 19.95 6.99 -4.88
C GLY A 66 19.15 5.73 -5.21
N LEU A 67 18.91 5.42 -6.50
CA LEU A 67 18.13 4.24 -6.87
C LEU A 67 18.97 2.98 -6.81
N THR A 68 18.45 1.94 -6.18
CA THR A 68 19.08 0.60 -6.24
C THR A 68 18.97 -0.01 -7.63
N LEU A 69 19.83 -1.00 -7.91
CA LEU A 69 19.75 -1.76 -9.16
C LEU A 69 18.36 -2.40 -9.36
N LEU A 70 17.73 -2.87 -8.28
CA LEU A 70 16.36 -3.36 -8.30
C LEU A 70 15.35 -2.28 -8.70
N GLY A 71 15.41 -1.10 -8.08
CA GLY A 71 14.53 0.01 -8.38
C GLY A 71 14.62 0.45 -9.85
N VAL A 72 15.85 0.57 -10.37
CA VAL A 72 16.08 0.88 -11.79
C VAL A 72 15.60 -0.25 -12.69
N ALA A 73 15.82 -1.52 -12.32
CA ALA A 73 15.34 -2.65 -13.13
C ALA A 73 13.82 -2.67 -13.25
N LEU A 74 13.09 -2.40 -12.16
CA LEU A 74 11.64 -2.27 -12.20
C LEU A 74 11.20 -1.07 -13.04
N GLY A 75 11.81 0.09 -12.80
CA GLY A 75 11.52 1.32 -13.53
C GLY A 75 11.74 1.22 -15.04
N PHE A 76 12.62 0.32 -15.51
CA PHE A 76 12.90 0.06 -16.93
C PHE A 76 12.29 -1.25 -17.45
N HIS A 77 11.22 -1.73 -16.81
CA HIS A 77 10.44 -2.91 -17.22
C HIS A 77 11.28 -4.18 -17.41
N ALA A 78 12.24 -4.41 -16.51
CA ALA A 78 13.05 -5.63 -16.56
C ALA A 78 12.17 -6.89 -16.51
N PRO A 79 12.53 -7.94 -17.25
CA PRO A 79 11.88 -9.24 -17.16
C PRO A 79 11.90 -9.79 -15.72
N LEU A 80 10.84 -10.52 -15.34
CA LEU A 80 10.69 -11.07 -13.99
C LEU A 80 11.90 -11.90 -13.52
N ASP A 81 12.54 -12.62 -14.43
CA ASP A 81 13.69 -13.44 -14.09
C ASP A 81 14.96 -12.61 -13.79
N ILE A 82 15.11 -11.43 -14.41
CA ILE A 82 16.14 -10.45 -14.01
C ILE A 82 15.84 -9.90 -12.61
N ILE A 83 14.58 -9.53 -12.34
CA ILE A 83 14.15 -9.07 -11.01
C ILE A 83 14.47 -10.11 -9.94
N LYS A 84 14.14 -11.38 -10.19
CA LYS A 84 14.48 -12.50 -9.30
C LYS A 84 15.98 -12.65 -9.11
N ASN A 85 16.77 -12.60 -10.18
CA ASN A 85 18.22 -12.73 -10.09
C ASN A 85 18.86 -11.60 -9.27
N ILE A 86 18.39 -10.35 -9.43
CA ILE A 86 18.88 -9.20 -8.64
C ILE A 86 18.60 -9.44 -7.15
N ILE A 87 17.36 -9.78 -6.80
CA ILE A 87 16.95 -10.04 -5.41
C ILE A 87 17.69 -11.24 -4.79
N GLN A 88 17.96 -12.28 -5.58
CA GLN A 88 18.74 -13.44 -5.14
C GLN A 88 20.21 -13.11 -4.90
N SER A 89 20.77 -12.17 -5.68
CA SER A 89 22.15 -11.72 -5.53
C SER A 89 22.30 -10.83 -4.29
N ASP A 90 21.33 -9.96 -4.06
CA ASP A 90 21.31 -9.04 -2.93
C ASP A 90 19.86 -8.68 -2.55
N ARG A 91 19.41 -9.19 -1.40
CA ARG A 91 18.05 -8.98 -0.90
C ARG A 91 17.86 -7.61 -0.23
N SER A 92 18.95 -6.97 0.21
CA SER A 92 18.90 -5.70 0.94
C SER A 92 18.38 -4.55 0.06
N GLN A 93 18.56 -4.64 -1.27
CA GLN A 93 18.11 -3.64 -2.25
C GLN A 93 16.60 -3.32 -2.20
N VAL A 94 15.81 -4.20 -1.59
CA VAL A 94 14.36 -4.05 -1.45
C VAL A 94 14.00 -3.05 -0.35
N GLU A 95 14.84 -2.93 0.68
CA GLU A 95 14.61 -2.06 1.85
C GLU A 95 15.03 -0.61 1.59
N GLU A 96 15.92 -0.41 0.62
CA GLU A 96 16.43 0.89 0.22
C GLU A 96 15.38 1.76 -0.47
N VAL A 97 15.54 3.07 -0.29
CA VAL A 97 14.71 4.12 -0.89
C VAL A 97 15.58 5.16 -1.59
N ASP A 98 15.04 5.77 -2.63
CA ASP A 98 15.73 6.81 -3.38
C ASP A 98 15.75 8.17 -2.66
N MET A 99 16.28 9.19 -3.34
CA MET A 99 16.29 10.56 -2.82
C MET A 99 14.90 11.18 -2.62
N PHE A 100 13.83 10.57 -3.11
CA PHE A 100 12.44 10.95 -2.87
C PHE A 100 11.78 10.08 -1.79
N GLY A 101 12.52 9.20 -1.12
CA GLY A 101 11.96 8.23 -0.17
C GLY A 101 11.12 7.14 -0.85
N ALA A 102 11.20 7.03 -2.18
CA ALA A 102 10.46 6.06 -2.95
C ALA A 102 11.21 4.72 -2.94
N ASN A 103 10.52 3.67 -2.51
CA ASN A 103 11.05 2.30 -2.59
C ASN A 103 10.92 1.73 -4.01
N SER A 104 11.49 0.54 -4.23
CA SER A 104 11.42 -0.21 -5.49
C SER A 104 9.99 -0.39 -6.03
N LEU A 105 8.99 -0.52 -5.17
CA LEU A 105 7.58 -0.70 -5.56
C LEU A 105 6.93 0.61 -6.03
N HIS A 106 7.32 1.77 -5.48
CA HIS A 106 6.88 3.07 -5.98
C HIS A 106 7.31 3.24 -7.44
N LEU A 107 8.58 2.99 -7.73
CA LEU A 107 9.15 3.09 -9.07
C LEU A 107 8.49 2.13 -10.05
N ALA A 108 8.22 0.89 -9.59
CA ALA A 108 7.51 -0.09 -10.39
C ALA A 108 6.11 0.40 -10.78
N CYS A 109 5.41 1.04 -9.85
CA CYS A 109 4.08 1.57 -10.08
C CYS A 109 4.10 2.85 -10.92
N LEU A 110 5.07 3.73 -10.69
CA LEU A 110 5.25 5.00 -11.39
C LEU A 110 5.50 4.79 -12.88
N ASN A 111 6.34 3.81 -13.21
CA ASN A 111 6.72 3.51 -14.59
C ASN A 111 5.89 2.38 -15.21
N GLY A 112 4.97 1.76 -14.48
CA GLY A 112 4.12 0.69 -14.99
C GLY A 112 4.88 -0.60 -15.34
N SER A 113 5.69 -1.10 -14.41
CA SER A 113 6.30 -2.43 -14.50
C SER A 113 5.26 -3.52 -14.70
N SER A 114 5.70 -4.65 -15.27
CA SER A 114 4.82 -5.80 -15.52
C SER A 114 4.08 -6.26 -14.25
N PRO A 115 2.78 -6.60 -14.35
CA PRO A 115 2.00 -7.10 -13.21
C PRO A 115 2.63 -8.30 -12.52
N SER A 116 3.33 -9.16 -13.28
CA SER A 116 4.04 -10.33 -12.74
C SER A 116 5.22 -9.95 -11.83
N SER A 117 5.92 -8.85 -12.11
CA SER A 117 7.01 -8.37 -11.26
C SER A 117 6.48 -7.73 -9.98
N VAL A 118 5.40 -6.96 -10.10
CA VAL A 118 4.71 -6.38 -8.94
C VAL A 118 4.13 -7.48 -8.04
N ASP A 119 3.43 -8.46 -8.60
CA ASP A 119 2.87 -9.60 -7.85
C ASP A 119 3.95 -10.40 -7.12
N PHE A 120 5.09 -10.63 -7.77
CA PHE A 120 6.23 -11.30 -7.13
C PHE A 120 6.76 -10.51 -5.92
N ILE A 121 6.96 -9.19 -6.07
CA ILE A 121 7.45 -8.33 -4.97
C ILE A 121 6.46 -8.32 -3.81
N LEU A 122 5.16 -8.15 -4.09
CA LEU A 122 4.13 -8.13 -3.05
C LEU A 122 4.01 -9.44 -2.26
N LYS A 123 4.29 -10.58 -2.90
CA LYS A 123 4.28 -11.90 -2.24
C LYS A 123 5.50 -12.13 -1.36
N GLU A 124 6.67 -11.70 -1.83
CA GLU A 124 7.94 -11.94 -1.15
C GLU A 124 8.25 -10.91 -0.05
N PHE A 125 7.76 -9.67 -0.20
CA PHE A 125 8.12 -8.54 0.64
C PHE A 125 6.88 -7.78 1.09
N LYS A 126 6.58 -7.90 2.39
CA LYS A 126 5.47 -7.20 3.03
C LYS A 126 5.89 -5.78 3.40
N ASN A 127 4.90 -4.91 3.58
CA ASN A 127 5.01 -3.52 4.02
C ASN A 127 5.49 -2.54 2.94
N LEU A 128 6.08 -3.01 1.83
CA LEU A 128 6.46 -2.13 0.73
C LEU A 128 5.26 -1.38 0.14
N GLU A 129 4.09 -2.02 0.14
CA GLU A 129 2.85 -1.46 -0.39
C GLU A 129 2.30 -0.33 0.48
N SER A 130 2.64 -0.30 1.77
CA SER A 130 2.16 0.73 2.71
C SER A 130 3.19 1.81 3.02
N ALA A 131 4.43 1.65 2.56
CA ALA A 131 5.48 2.66 2.67
C ALA A 131 5.05 3.96 1.97
N LYS A 132 5.39 5.09 2.59
CA LYS A 132 5.16 6.43 2.05
C LYS A 132 6.47 7.03 1.58
N ASP A 133 6.45 7.62 0.40
CA ASP A 133 7.52 8.48 -0.09
C ASP A 133 7.49 9.88 0.58
N ARG A 134 8.35 10.78 0.12
CA ARG A 134 8.45 12.17 0.62
C ARG A 134 7.27 13.05 0.26
N ASP A 135 6.36 12.63 -0.62
CA ASP A 135 5.08 13.32 -0.87
C ASP A 135 3.95 12.73 -0.01
N GLY A 136 4.27 11.74 0.84
CA GLY A 136 3.30 10.99 1.62
C GLY A 136 2.50 9.99 0.79
N ARG A 137 2.89 9.77 -0.48
CA ARG A 137 2.22 8.86 -1.40
C ARG A 137 2.69 7.43 -1.15
N VAL A 138 1.74 6.51 -1.18
CA VAL A 138 2.02 5.06 -1.25
C VAL A 138 2.08 4.60 -2.73
N PRO A 139 2.65 3.41 -3.06
CA PRO A 139 2.76 2.93 -4.44
C PRO A 139 1.45 2.93 -5.24
N LEU A 140 0.30 2.75 -4.58
CA LEU A 140 -1.02 2.82 -5.22
C LEU A 140 -1.32 4.20 -5.85
N HIS A 141 -0.81 5.30 -5.28
CA HIS A 141 -0.95 6.62 -5.90
C HIS A 141 -0.23 6.66 -7.25
N HIS A 142 1.02 6.19 -7.27
CA HIS A 142 1.85 6.14 -8.48
C HIS A 142 1.26 5.22 -9.55
N ALA A 143 0.70 4.07 -9.18
CA ALA A 143 0.04 3.17 -10.12
C ALA A 143 -1.19 3.83 -10.78
N VAL A 144 -1.99 4.54 -9.98
CA VAL A 144 -3.15 5.28 -10.49
C VAL A 144 -2.72 6.44 -11.38
N GLU A 145 -1.72 7.21 -10.97
CA GLU A 145 -1.16 8.31 -11.74
C GLU A 145 -0.59 7.84 -13.08
N CYS A 146 0.13 6.71 -13.09
CA CYS A 146 0.65 6.08 -14.30
C CYS A 146 -0.47 5.74 -15.30
N ILE A 147 -1.59 5.16 -14.84
CA ILE A 147 -2.76 4.92 -15.71
C ILE A 147 -3.35 6.24 -16.20
N CYS A 148 -3.37 7.29 -15.37
CA CYS A 148 -3.92 8.58 -15.74
C CYS A 148 -3.13 9.29 -16.84
N ARG A 149 -1.80 9.05 -16.91
CA ARG A 149 -0.93 9.57 -17.97
C ARG A 149 -1.11 8.86 -19.32
N ASP A 150 -1.83 7.73 -19.36
CA ASP A 150 -2.09 6.93 -20.57
C ASP A 150 -0.80 6.44 -21.26
N GLU A 151 0.27 6.24 -20.48
CA GLU A 151 1.60 5.80 -20.95
C GLU A 151 1.73 4.27 -21.05
N ILE A 152 0.78 3.54 -20.46
CA ILE A 152 0.81 2.08 -20.36
C ILE A 152 -0.52 1.47 -20.82
N ASP A 153 -0.50 0.18 -21.15
CA ASP A 153 -1.73 -0.56 -21.45
C ASP A 153 -2.67 -0.53 -20.23
N PHE A 154 -3.90 -0.07 -20.46
CA PHE A 154 -4.89 0.09 -19.39
C PHE A 154 -5.16 -1.23 -18.66
N ALA A 155 -5.18 -2.37 -19.35
CA ALA A 155 -5.46 -3.65 -18.71
C ALA A 155 -4.28 -4.10 -17.84
N GLU A 156 -3.04 -3.83 -18.24
CA GLU A 156 -1.86 -4.09 -17.40
C GLU A 156 -1.84 -3.19 -16.15
N GLY A 157 -2.04 -1.87 -16.32
CA GLY A 157 -2.12 -0.96 -15.19
C GLY A 157 -3.24 -1.31 -14.22
N MET A 158 -4.42 -1.67 -14.73
CA MET A 158 -5.54 -2.14 -13.90
C MET A 158 -5.20 -3.40 -13.10
N LYS A 159 -4.43 -4.34 -13.66
CA LYS A 159 -3.96 -5.52 -12.91
C LYS A 159 -3.05 -5.11 -11.75
N VAL A 160 -2.13 -4.16 -11.95
CA VAL A 160 -1.26 -3.63 -10.88
C VAL A 160 -2.08 -2.99 -9.76
N VAL A 161 -3.04 -2.12 -10.11
CA VAL A 161 -3.96 -1.51 -9.12
C VAL A 161 -4.71 -2.60 -8.33
N GLN A 162 -5.19 -3.64 -9.02
CA GLN A 162 -5.92 -4.71 -8.39
C GLN A 162 -5.04 -5.56 -7.45
N LEU A 163 -3.79 -5.82 -7.84
CA LEU A 163 -2.80 -6.50 -6.99
C LEU A 163 -2.51 -5.71 -5.71
N LEU A 164 -2.25 -4.40 -5.81
CA LEU A 164 -1.96 -3.53 -4.68
C LEU A 164 -3.15 -3.46 -3.70
N CYS A 165 -4.35 -3.25 -4.23
CA CYS A 165 -5.55 -3.20 -3.41
C CYS A 165 -5.91 -4.55 -2.80
N ASN A 166 -5.56 -5.69 -3.44
CA ASN A 166 -5.72 -7.00 -2.84
C ASN A 166 -4.69 -7.26 -1.73
N ALA A 167 -3.46 -6.76 -1.89
CA ALA A 167 -2.41 -6.87 -0.89
C ALA A 167 -2.76 -6.08 0.37
N ASN A 168 -3.23 -4.83 0.21
CA ASN A 168 -3.68 -4.01 1.32
C ASN A 168 -4.86 -3.11 0.93
N PRO A 169 -6.11 -3.56 1.16
CA PRO A 169 -7.31 -2.83 0.74
C PRO A 169 -7.49 -1.46 1.38
N ILE A 170 -6.93 -1.25 2.59
CA ILE A 170 -7.12 0.00 3.34
C ILE A 170 -6.43 1.18 2.64
N LEU A 171 -5.38 0.91 1.84
CA LEU A 171 -4.58 1.92 1.17
C LEU A 171 -5.33 2.68 0.07
N ILE A 172 -6.50 2.20 -0.35
CA ILE A 172 -7.37 2.97 -1.26
C ILE A 172 -7.83 4.30 -0.65
N HIS A 173 -7.71 4.43 0.66
CA HIS A 173 -8.02 5.63 1.45
C HIS A 173 -6.77 6.31 2.01
N ALA A 174 -5.56 5.87 1.63
CA ALA A 174 -4.35 6.57 2.04
C ALA A 174 -4.33 7.97 1.43
N CYS A 175 -3.95 8.96 2.20
CA CYS A 175 -3.77 10.33 1.72
C CYS A 175 -2.28 10.67 1.60
N ASP A 176 -1.95 11.41 0.54
CA ASP A 176 -0.69 12.13 0.38
C ASP A 176 -0.67 13.43 1.23
N PHE A 177 0.41 14.22 1.14
CA PHE A 177 0.52 15.49 1.87
C PHE A 177 -0.42 16.59 1.39
N ASN A 178 -0.97 16.46 0.18
CA ASN A 178 -2.00 17.35 -0.34
C ASN A 178 -3.41 16.88 0.07
N ASN A 179 -3.50 15.84 0.90
CA ASN A 179 -4.74 15.19 1.30
C ASN A 179 -5.52 14.56 0.13
N ASN A 180 -4.81 14.20 -0.95
CA ASN A 180 -5.37 13.45 -2.06
C ASN A 180 -5.24 11.95 -1.80
N SER A 181 -6.33 11.22 -1.97
CA SER A 181 -6.32 9.77 -2.09
C SER A 181 -6.00 9.33 -3.52
N PRO A 182 -5.69 8.04 -3.76
CA PRO A 182 -5.53 7.53 -5.12
C PRO A 182 -6.75 7.80 -5.99
N SER A 183 -7.96 7.79 -5.41
CA SER A 183 -9.18 8.11 -6.18
C SER A 183 -9.25 9.59 -6.58
N ASP A 184 -8.72 10.50 -5.76
CA ASP A 184 -8.74 11.94 -6.03
C ASP A 184 -7.83 12.30 -7.22
N LEU A 185 -6.70 11.61 -7.36
CA LEU A 185 -5.81 11.75 -8.54
C LEU A 185 -6.55 11.44 -9.86
N VAL A 186 -7.48 10.47 -9.85
CA VAL A 186 -8.29 10.16 -11.04
C VAL A 186 -9.23 11.32 -11.38
N TYR A 187 -9.87 11.92 -10.37
CA TYR A 187 -10.76 13.05 -10.60
C TYR A 187 -10.00 14.28 -11.08
N GLU A 188 -8.81 14.52 -10.53
CA GLU A 188 -7.92 15.58 -10.98
C GLU A 188 -7.52 15.39 -12.46
N ALA A 189 -7.13 14.16 -12.84
CA ALA A 189 -6.82 13.83 -14.24
C ALA A 189 -8.04 14.01 -15.16
N MET A 190 -9.23 13.59 -14.71
CA MET A 190 -10.48 13.77 -15.47
C MET A 190 -10.84 15.26 -15.67
N PHE A 191 -10.51 16.12 -14.72
CA PHE A 191 -10.76 17.57 -14.83
C PHE A 191 -9.78 18.23 -15.81
N LYS A 192 -8.51 17.80 -15.80
CA LYS A 192 -7.47 18.29 -16.71
C LYS A 192 -7.68 17.80 -18.16
N ALA A 193 -8.20 16.60 -18.34
CA ALA A 193 -8.47 16.03 -19.66
C ALA A 193 -9.71 16.70 -20.31
N ALA A 194 -9.48 17.64 -21.23
CA ALA A 194 -10.56 18.24 -22.01
C ALA A 194 -11.31 17.17 -22.82
N PRO A 195 -12.64 16.99 -22.64
CA PRO A 195 -13.35 15.87 -23.24
C PRO A 195 -13.47 16.01 -24.75
N LYS A 196 -12.69 15.22 -25.50
CA LYS A 196 -12.87 15.05 -26.94
C LYS A 196 -13.88 13.92 -27.21
N ARG A 197 -14.75 14.08 -28.22
CA ARG A 197 -15.68 13.03 -28.63
C ARG A 197 -14.89 11.80 -29.09
N GLY A 198 -15.18 10.63 -28.50
CA GLY A 198 -14.53 9.36 -28.86
C GLY A 198 -13.27 9.02 -28.09
N ASP A 199 -12.89 9.83 -27.10
CA ASP A 199 -11.66 9.63 -26.33
C ASP A 199 -11.70 8.35 -25.46
N CYS A 200 -10.78 7.43 -25.75
CA CYS A 200 -10.57 6.20 -24.97
C CYS A 200 -10.03 6.49 -23.57
N GLN A 201 -9.25 7.56 -23.38
CA GLN A 201 -8.68 7.95 -22.10
C GLN A 201 -9.79 8.36 -21.13
N ALA A 202 -10.73 9.20 -21.56
CA ALA A 202 -11.90 9.57 -20.75
C ALA A 202 -12.76 8.35 -20.34
N ARG A 203 -12.85 7.32 -21.19
CA ARG A 203 -13.53 6.05 -20.86
C ARG A 203 -12.73 5.24 -19.83
N ASN A 204 -11.41 5.14 -20.02
CA ASN A 204 -10.48 4.45 -19.13
C ASN A 204 -10.48 5.07 -17.73
N LEU A 205 -10.40 6.40 -17.62
CA LEU A 205 -10.50 7.12 -16.33
C LEU A 205 -11.84 6.87 -15.62
N LYS A 206 -12.96 6.85 -16.36
CA LYS A 206 -14.28 6.46 -15.82
C LYS A 206 -14.31 5.00 -15.36
N ASN A 207 -13.61 4.11 -16.05
CA ASN A 207 -13.52 2.71 -15.65
C ASN A 207 -12.64 2.53 -14.40
N LEU A 208 -11.51 3.23 -14.33
CA LEU A 208 -10.61 3.25 -13.18
C LEU A 208 -11.32 3.76 -11.92
N SER A 209 -11.95 4.94 -12.00
CA SER A 209 -12.73 5.51 -10.89
C SER A 209 -13.86 4.60 -10.42
N ARG A 210 -14.60 3.95 -11.33
CA ARG A 210 -15.62 2.96 -10.96
C ARG A 210 -15.01 1.76 -10.24
N THR A 211 -13.84 1.28 -10.66
CA THR A 211 -13.16 0.14 -10.02
C THR A 211 -12.70 0.52 -8.62
N LEU A 212 -12.00 1.65 -8.46
CA LEU A 212 -11.56 2.14 -7.15
C LEU A 212 -12.75 2.33 -6.21
N ARG A 213 -13.85 2.92 -6.68
CA ARG A 213 -15.08 3.05 -5.89
C ARG A 213 -15.63 1.70 -5.42
N LYS A 214 -15.67 0.69 -6.30
CA LYS A 214 -16.13 -0.66 -5.93
C LYS A 214 -15.25 -1.27 -4.83
N MET A 215 -13.94 -1.11 -4.94
CA MET A 215 -12.99 -1.60 -3.95
C MET A 215 -13.16 -0.89 -2.60
N SER A 216 -13.30 0.44 -2.62
CA SER A 216 -13.57 1.22 -1.41
C SER A 216 -14.86 0.78 -0.71
N VAL A 217 -15.94 0.57 -1.47
CA VAL A 217 -17.20 0.04 -0.92
C VAL A 217 -17.01 -1.36 -0.32
N ALA A 218 -16.19 -2.22 -0.94
CA ALA A 218 -15.89 -3.54 -0.41
C ALA A 218 -15.15 -3.46 0.94
N VAL A 219 -14.16 -2.58 1.06
CA VAL A 219 -13.44 -2.30 2.32
C VAL A 219 -14.41 -1.85 3.42
N TYR A 220 -15.31 -0.92 3.09
CA TYR A 220 -16.32 -0.47 4.03
C TYR A 220 -17.24 -1.61 4.49
N LYS A 221 -17.75 -2.42 3.56
CA LYS A 221 -18.62 -3.56 3.87
C LYS A 221 -17.92 -4.58 4.78
N GLN A 222 -16.64 -4.85 4.51
CA GLN A 222 -15.83 -5.74 5.35
C GLN A 222 -15.70 -5.18 6.78
N LYS A 223 -15.35 -3.89 6.92
CA LYS A 223 -15.27 -3.23 8.24
C LYS A 223 -16.61 -3.25 8.98
N LYS A 224 -17.72 -3.00 8.28
CA LYS A 224 -19.08 -3.07 8.84
C LYS A 224 -19.41 -4.47 9.36
N SER A 225 -19.14 -5.51 8.56
CA SER A 225 -19.37 -6.90 8.96
C SER A 225 -18.58 -7.29 10.21
N ILE A 226 -17.30 -6.88 10.30
CA ILE A 226 -16.47 -7.11 11.49
C ILE A 226 -17.07 -6.41 12.72
N TRP A 227 -17.52 -5.17 12.57
CA TRP A 227 -18.17 -4.41 13.64
C TRP A 227 -19.46 -5.09 14.13
N GLU A 228 -20.33 -5.51 13.19
CA GLU A 228 -21.60 -6.20 13.50
C GLU A 228 -21.35 -7.52 14.24
N SER A 229 -20.40 -8.35 13.79
CA SER A 229 -20.06 -9.61 14.48
C SER A 229 -19.49 -9.40 15.88
N LYS A 230 -18.71 -8.33 16.10
CA LYS A 230 -18.20 -8.00 17.44
C LYS A 230 -19.32 -7.54 18.37
N HIS A 231 -20.28 -6.78 17.84
CA HIS A 231 -21.43 -6.30 18.60
C HIS A 231 -22.38 -7.44 18.97
N GLU A 232 -22.67 -8.36 18.04
CA GLU A 232 -23.46 -9.55 18.32
C GLU A 232 -22.84 -10.45 19.40
N ARG A 233 -21.51 -10.59 19.41
CA ARG A 233 -20.79 -11.29 20.48
C ARG A 233 -20.94 -10.60 21.83
N TYR A 234 -20.88 -9.27 21.86
CA TYR A 234 -21.09 -8.48 23.08
C TYR A 234 -22.53 -8.65 23.60
N ASP A 235 -23.52 -8.53 22.72
CA ASP A 235 -24.93 -8.68 23.06
C ASP A 235 -25.24 -10.09 23.58
N ASN A 236 -24.68 -11.14 22.94
CA ASN A 236 -24.84 -12.51 23.41
C ASN A 236 -24.12 -12.77 24.74
N CYS A 237 -22.93 -12.21 24.95
CA CYS A 237 -22.23 -12.30 26.23
C CYS A 237 -23.01 -11.62 27.36
N MET A 238 -23.55 -10.42 27.10
CA MET A 238 -24.38 -9.68 28.06
C MET A 238 -25.68 -10.43 28.38
N ARG A 239 -26.35 -11.02 27.38
CA ARG A 239 -27.53 -11.88 27.60
C ARG A 239 -27.21 -13.10 28.46
N ASN A 240 -26.09 -13.78 28.19
CA ASN A 240 -25.69 -14.96 28.95
C ASN A 240 -25.26 -14.61 30.39
N PHE A 241 -24.62 -13.45 30.60
CA PHE A 241 -24.29 -12.94 31.94
C PHE A 241 -25.56 -12.68 32.76
N ILE A 242 -26.53 -11.95 32.18
CA ILE A 242 -27.83 -11.69 32.82
C ILE A 242 -28.61 -13.00 33.06
N ALA A 243 -28.50 -13.99 32.16
CA ALA A 243 -29.15 -15.29 32.34
C ALA A 243 -28.48 -16.15 33.42
N GLY A 244 -27.16 -16.07 33.56
CA GLY A 244 -26.41 -16.76 34.62
C GLY A 244 -26.72 -16.22 36.01
N ASP A 245 -26.80 -14.90 36.16
CA ASP A 245 -27.18 -14.25 37.42
C ASP A 245 -28.60 -14.65 37.87
N LYS A 246 -29.52 -14.89 36.92
CA LYS A 246 -30.89 -15.34 37.22
C LYS A 246 -30.96 -16.81 37.69
N MET A 247 -30.05 -17.67 37.25
CA MET A 247 -30.01 -19.07 37.70
C MET A 247 -29.46 -19.21 39.12
N GLU A 248 -28.51 -18.34 39.53
CA GLU A 248 -28.01 -18.33 40.92
C GLU A 248 -29.01 -17.74 41.93
N GLU A 249 -29.93 -16.89 41.47
CA GLU A 249 -30.97 -16.30 42.31
C GLU A 249 -32.15 -17.27 42.55
N GLU A 250 -32.48 -18.12 41.58
CA GLU A 250 -33.54 -19.15 41.70
C GLU A 250 -33.13 -20.34 42.60
N ASP A 251 -31.84 -20.69 42.65
CA ASP A 251 -31.34 -21.81 43.49
C ASP A 251 -31.28 -21.46 44.99
N LYS A 252 -31.23 -20.16 45.34
CA LYS A 252 -31.27 -19.68 46.74
C LYS A 252 -32.68 -19.64 47.34
N THR A 253 -33.73 -19.75 46.53
CA THR A 253 -35.13 -19.74 46.99
C THR A 253 -35.69 -21.12 47.38
N GLN A 254 -34.93 -22.22 47.26
CA GLN A 254 -35.39 -23.56 47.64
C GLN A 254 -34.81 -24.09 48.97
N GLN A 255 -34.15 -23.25 49.78
CA GLN A 255 -33.46 -23.71 50.99
C GLN A 255 -33.72 -22.83 52.23
N THR A 256 -34.97 -22.77 52.69
CA THR A 256 -35.30 -22.42 54.09
C THR A 256 -36.51 -23.22 54.57
N ASP A 257 -36.26 -24.41 55.11
CA ASP A 257 -37.01 -24.92 56.26
C ASP A 257 -35.98 -25.25 57.36
N PRO A 258 -36.23 -24.80 58.59
CA PRO A 258 -36.02 -25.72 59.69
C PRO A 258 -37.17 -25.66 60.69
N SER A 259 -37.75 -26.85 60.91
CA SER A 259 -38.42 -27.26 62.13
C SER A 259 -37.60 -26.94 63.39
N THR A 260 -38.23 -26.39 64.44
CA THR A 260 -37.92 -26.77 65.82
C THR A 260 -39.09 -26.50 66.76
N ASP A 261 -39.52 -27.55 67.45
CA ASP A 261 -40.42 -27.60 68.61
C ASP A 261 -40.00 -26.65 69.74
N ILE A 262 -40.97 -26.07 70.49
CA ILE A 262 -41.05 -26.09 71.97
C ILE A 262 -42.53 -26.07 72.42
N SER A 263 -42.79 -26.89 73.43
CA SER A 263 -44.04 -27.28 74.10
C SER A 263 -44.80 -26.19 74.89
N THR A 264 -46.08 -26.44 75.17
CA THR A 264 -46.62 -26.45 76.55
C THR A 264 -48.00 -27.09 76.62
N SER A 265 -48.17 -27.85 77.69
CA SER A 265 -49.31 -28.71 78.06
C SER A 265 -50.51 -27.95 78.63
N VAL A 266 -51.69 -28.39 78.18
CA VAL A 266 -52.86 -28.82 78.97
C VAL A 266 -53.07 -28.21 80.37
N THR A 267 -54.18 -27.47 80.49
CA THR A 267 -55.07 -27.47 81.66
C THR A 267 -56.49 -27.74 81.18
N SER A 268 -57.01 -28.95 81.43
CA SER A 268 -58.38 -29.18 81.94
C SER A 268 -58.67 -30.69 82.09
N CYS A 269 -59.00 -31.07 83.34
CA CYS A 269 -59.68 -32.28 83.82
C CYS A 269 -58.99 -33.65 83.66
#